data_AF-F8C2S8-F1
#
_entry.id   AF-F8C2S8-F1
#
_cell.length_a   1.000
_cell.length_b   1.000
_cell.length_c   1.000
_cell.angle_alpha   90.00
_cell.angle_beta   90.00
_cell.angle_gamma   90.00
#
_symmetry.space_group_name_H-M   'P 1'
#
loop_
_entity.id
_entity.type
_entity.pdbx_description
1 polymer ?
#
loop_
_entity_poly.entity_id
_entity_poly.type
_entity_poly.pdbx_seq_one_letter_code
_entity_poly.pdbx_strand_id
1 'polypeptide(L)'
;MFELLKPVKRFRKWESLFIIHPERLDEKDQVLEKIKQIVESKEGKILKIDEWGLRKLAYPIQKKKQGYYVLIEFYGLADLPKDLEEFFRIDERVIRFIIVKLKERFDPAEESTEVKEN
;
A
#
# COMPACT_ATOMS: atom_id res chain seq x y z
N MET A 1 28.09 -22.56 -23.77
CA MET A 1 26.69 -22.61 -23.36
C MET A 1 26.57 -21.83 -22.06
N PHE A 2 26.46 -20.50 -22.16
CA PHE A 2 26.26 -19.63 -21.00
C PHE A 2 24.75 -19.60 -20.76
N GLU A 3 24.30 -20.36 -19.76
CA GLU A 3 22.92 -20.29 -19.28
C GLU A 3 22.72 -18.87 -18.73
N LEU A 4 21.86 -18.12 -19.42
CA LEU A 4 21.46 -16.76 -19.05
C LEU A 4 21.09 -16.76 -17.57
N LEU A 5 21.85 -16.03 -16.74
CA LEU A 5 21.44 -15.66 -15.39
C LEU A 5 20.13 -14.89 -15.51
N LYS A 6 18.99 -15.57 -15.35
CA LYS A 6 17.70 -14.91 -15.23
C LYS A 6 17.81 -13.99 -14.01
N PRO A 7 17.51 -12.68 -14.13
CA PRO A 7 17.51 -11.81 -12.98
C PRO A 7 16.51 -12.37 -11.97
N VAL A 8 17.00 -12.75 -10.79
CA VAL A 8 16.15 -13.23 -9.70
C VAL A 8 15.29 -12.05 -9.27
N LYS A 9 13.99 -12.10 -9.57
CA LYS A 9 13.02 -11.10 -9.11
C LYS A 9 13.04 -11.10 -7.58
N ARG A 10 13.43 -9.97 -6.99
CA ARG A 10 13.50 -9.81 -5.55
C ARG A 10 12.31 -8.99 -5.08
N PHE A 11 11.32 -9.68 -4.52
CA PHE A 11 10.21 -9.03 -3.86
C PHE A 11 10.66 -8.47 -2.51
N ARG A 12 10.02 -7.37 -2.11
CA ARG A 12 10.17 -6.77 -0.78
C ARG A 12 8.78 -6.60 -0.19
N LYS A 13 8.71 -6.50 1.14
CA LYS A 13 7.47 -6.23 1.87
C LYS A 13 7.46 -4.78 2.32
N TRP A 14 6.35 -4.09 2.09
CA TRP A 14 6.11 -2.72 2.51
C TRP A 14 4.80 -2.62 3.28
N GLU A 15 4.70 -1.51 3.99
CA GLU A 15 3.50 -1.04 4.64
C GLU A 15 3.24 0.40 4.20
N SER A 16 1.99 0.76 3.99
CA SER A 16 1.58 2.13 3.77
C SER A 16 0.46 2.52 4.69
N LEU A 17 0.66 3.59 5.45
CA LEU A 17 -0.39 4.25 6.20
C LEU A 17 -0.79 5.53 5.46
N PHE A 18 -2.05 5.65 5.11
CA PHE A 18 -2.57 6.83 4.45
C PHE A 18 -3.88 7.30 5.08
N ILE A 19 -4.17 8.58 4.86
CA ILE A 19 -5.31 9.27 5.43
C ILE A 19 -6.19 9.74 4.27
N ILE A 20 -7.42 9.26 4.23
CA ILE A 20 -8.43 9.70 3.28
C ILE A 20 -9.15 10.93 3.85
N HIS A 21 -9.42 11.87 2.96
CA HIS A 21 -10.16 13.09 3.24
C HIS A 21 -11.55 12.74 3.83
N PRO A 22 -11.93 13.28 5.00
CA PRO A 22 -13.14 12.85 5.70
C PRO A 22 -14.44 13.12 4.93
N GLU A 23 -14.46 14.13 4.06
CA GLU A 23 -15.63 14.46 3.23
C GLU A 23 -15.72 13.67 1.92
N ARG A 24 -14.70 12.82 1.62
CA ARG A 24 -14.67 11.95 0.44
C ARG A 24 -14.58 10.48 0.86
N LEU A 25 -15.08 10.17 2.05
CA LEU A 25 -15.01 8.85 2.65
C LEU A 25 -15.85 7.82 1.90
N ASP A 26 -16.95 8.25 1.28
CA ASP A 26 -17.79 7.46 0.39
C ASP A 26 -17.04 6.96 -0.86
N GLU A 27 -15.92 7.59 -1.22
CA GLU A 27 -15.06 7.18 -2.34
C GLU A 27 -13.89 6.27 -1.90
N LYS A 28 -13.81 5.89 -0.61
CA LYS A 28 -12.72 5.06 -0.06
C LYS A 28 -12.49 3.78 -0.88
N ASP A 29 -13.56 3.07 -1.21
CA ASP A 29 -13.44 1.79 -1.93
C ASP A 29 -12.85 1.98 -3.33
N GLN A 30 -13.09 3.13 -3.98
CA GLN A 30 -12.47 3.46 -5.26
C GLN A 30 -10.97 3.73 -5.12
N VAL A 31 -10.56 4.39 -4.02
CA VAL A 31 -9.14 4.59 -3.69
C VAL A 31 -8.46 3.23 -3.46
N LEU A 32 -9.08 2.34 -2.69
CA LEU A 32 -8.57 1.00 -2.41
C LEU A 32 -8.45 0.16 -3.68
N GLU A 33 -9.47 0.17 -4.54
CA GLU A 33 -9.46 -0.53 -5.81
C GLU A 33 -8.34 0.02 -6.72
N LYS A 34 -8.13 1.33 -6.75
CA LYS A 34 -7.05 1.92 -7.54
C LYS A 34 -5.66 1.51 -7.03
N ILE A 35 -5.47 1.49 -5.71
CA ILE A 35 -4.23 1.00 -5.09
C ILE A 35 -3.99 -0.46 -5.46
N LYS A 36 -5.02 -1.30 -5.36
CA LYS A 36 -4.95 -2.71 -5.73
C LYS A 36 -4.52 -2.89 -7.18
N GLN A 37 -5.12 -2.14 -8.11
CA GLN A 37 -4.74 -2.17 -9.53
C GLN A 37 -3.28 -1.77 -9.76
N ILE A 38 -2.78 -0.73 -9.07
CA ILE A 38 -1.37 -0.30 -9.17
C ILE A 38 -0.45 -1.43 -8.67
N VAL A 39 -0.76 -2.01 -7.52
CA VAL A 39 0.01 -3.11 -6.92
C VAL A 39 0.04 -4.34 -7.82
N GLU A 40 -1.11 -4.77 -8.32
CA GLU A 40 -1.24 -5.95 -9.18
C GLU A 40 -0.57 -5.73 -10.55
N SER A 41 -0.59 -4.50 -11.10
CA SER A 41 0.08 -4.17 -12.36
C SER A 41 1.60 -4.38 -12.35
N LYS A 42 2.21 -4.43 -11.16
CA LYS A 42 3.66 -4.67 -10.97
C LYS A 42 3.96 -5.99 -10.29
N GLU A 43 3.12 -6.99 -10.52
CA GLU A 43 3.28 -8.35 -9.97
C GLU A 43 3.30 -8.37 -8.44
N GLY A 44 2.80 -7.32 -7.79
CA GLY A 44 2.64 -7.22 -6.36
C GLY A 44 1.28 -7.73 -5.91
N LYS A 45 1.10 -7.84 -4.60
CA LYS A 45 -0.18 -8.16 -3.99
C LYS A 45 -0.34 -7.44 -2.65
N ILE A 46 -1.56 -6.98 -2.38
CA ILE A 46 -1.95 -6.55 -1.04
C ILE A 46 -2.12 -7.79 -0.17
N LEU A 47 -1.38 -7.83 0.94
CA LEU A 47 -1.42 -8.88 1.94
C LEU A 47 -2.51 -8.63 2.98
N LYS A 48 -2.64 -7.37 3.40
CA LYS A 48 -3.56 -6.96 4.46
C LYS A 48 -4.08 -5.56 4.22
N ILE A 49 -5.34 -5.33 4.60
CA ILE A 49 -5.96 -4.01 4.66
C ILE A 49 -6.57 -3.88 6.06
N ASP A 50 -6.09 -2.93 6.84
CA ASP A 50 -6.62 -2.59 8.15
C ASP A 50 -7.21 -1.18 8.12
N GLU A 51 -8.53 -1.09 8.23
CA GLU A 51 -9.24 0.18 8.28
C GLU A 51 -9.38 0.66 9.74
N TRP A 52 -8.70 1.76 10.07
CA TRP A 52 -8.64 2.29 11.43
C TRP A 52 -9.78 3.26 11.76
N GLY A 53 -10.59 3.61 10.77
CA GLY A 53 -11.72 4.51 10.91
C GLY A 53 -11.34 6.00 10.92
N LEU A 54 -12.36 6.82 11.19
CA LEU A 54 -12.21 8.26 11.42
C LEU A 54 -11.49 8.51 12.75
N ARG A 55 -10.38 9.27 12.70
CA ARG A 55 -9.61 9.66 13.87
C ARG A 55 -9.27 11.14 13.84
N LYS A 56 -9.07 11.74 15.02
CA LYS A 56 -8.66 13.14 15.16
C LYS A 56 -7.20 13.30 14.76
N LEU A 57 -6.91 14.28 13.91
CA LEU A 57 -5.55 14.63 13.51
C LEU A 57 -4.86 15.42 14.62
N ALA A 58 -3.54 15.28 14.75
CA ALA A 58 -2.74 16.05 15.70
C ALA A 58 -2.78 17.56 15.39
N TYR A 59 -2.82 17.91 14.11
CA TYR A 59 -2.98 19.27 13.60
C TYR A 59 -3.86 19.26 12.34
N PRO A 60 -4.49 20.39 11.98
CA PRO A 60 -5.34 20.43 10.79
C PRO A 60 -4.54 20.22 9.50
N ILE A 61 -4.99 19.29 8.66
CA ILE A 61 -4.46 19.07 7.30
C ILE A 61 -5.57 19.50 6.33
N GLN A 62 -5.26 20.39 5.38
CA GLN A 62 -6.25 20.95 4.45
C GLN A 62 -7.52 21.49 5.17
N LYS A 63 -7.34 22.15 6.32
CA LYS A 63 -8.40 22.66 7.20
C LYS A 63 -9.30 21.60 7.85
N LYS A 64 -9.00 20.31 7.72
CA LYS A 64 -9.74 19.21 8.36
C LYS A 64 -9.08 18.82 9.68
N LYS A 65 -9.89 18.52 10.70
CA LYS A 65 -9.44 18.11 12.05
C LYS A 65 -9.49 16.59 12.26
N GLN A 66 -10.06 15.87 11.30
CA GLN A 66 -10.21 14.42 11.31
C GLN A 66 -9.83 13.88 9.94
N GLY A 67 -9.48 12.60 9.88
CA GLY A 67 -9.23 11.86 8.64
C GLY A 67 -9.48 10.38 8.85
N TYR A 68 -9.76 9.67 7.75
CA TYR A 68 -9.99 8.24 7.79
C TYR A 68 -8.69 7.49 7.52
N TYR A 69 -8.22 6.73 8.50
CA TYR A 69 -6.92 6.06 8.43
C TYR A 69 -7.07 4.66 7.82
N VAL A 70 -6.21 4.33 6.87
CA VAL A 70 -6.10 2.99 6.31
C VAL A 70 -4.63 2.58 6.28
N LEU A 71 -4.36 1.40 6.80
CA LEU A 71 -3.08 0.74 6.75
C LEU A 71 -3.17 -0.41 5.74
N ILE A 72 -2.20 -0.50 4.84
CA ILE A 72 -2.07 -1.63 3.93
C ILE A 72 -0.69 -2.25 4.05
N GLU A 73 -0.64 -3.58 4.05
CA GLU A 73 0.59 -4.33 3.84
C GLU A 73 0.58 -4.90 2.44
N PHE A 74 1.69 -4.79 1.73
CA PHE A 74 1.81 -5.29 0.37
C PHE A 74 3.24 -5.72 0.05
N TYR A 75 3.38 -6.58 -0.94
CA TYR A 75 4.66 -6.90 -1.54
C TYR A 75 4.67 -6.57 -3.03
N GLY A 76 5.86 -6.54 -3.61
CA GLY A 76 6.11 -6.20 -5.01
C GLY A 76 7.59 -5.97 -5.30
N LEU A 77 7.87 -5.47 -6.50
CA LEU A 77 9.21 -5.12 -6.94
C LEU A 77 9.64 -3.75 -6.40
N ALA A 78 10.96 -3.50 -6.40
CA ALA A 78 11.57 -2.34 -5.74
C ALA A 78 11.06 -0.96 -6.19
N ASP A 79 10.47 -0.87 -7.38
CA ASP A 79 9.92 0.32 -7.99
C ASP A 79 8.45 0.59 -7.63
N LEU A 80 7.70 -0.42 -7.17
CA LEU A 80 6.27 -0.30 -6.82
C LEU A 80 5.95 0.84 -5.83
N PRO A 81 6.73 1.09 -4.76
CA PRO A 81 6.46 2.20 -3.85
C PRO A 81 6.42 3.56 -4.54
N LYS A 82 7.16 3.74 -5.64
CA LYS A 82 7.24 5.00 -6.37
C LYS A 82 5.91 5.30 -7.08
N ASP A 83 5.31 4.33 -7.76
CA ASP A 83 4.04 4.56 -8.46
C ASP A 83 2.90 4.77 -7.47
N LEU A 84 2.95 4.08 -6.33
CA LEU A 84 1.98 4.27 -5.25
C LEU A 84 2.11 5.68 -4.63
N GLU A 85 3.34 6.17 -4.43
CA GLU A 85 3.60 7.54 -4.01
C GLU A 85 3.12 8.57 -5.03
N GLU A 86 3.34 8.35 -6.32
CA GLU A 86 2.84 9.23 -7.38
C GLU A 86 1.30 9.31 -7.35
N PHE A 87 0.63 8.16 -7.22
CA PHE A 87 -0.83 8.11 -7.05
C PHE A 87 -1.28 8.90 -5.81
N PHE A 88 -0.68 8.67 -4.64
CA PHE A 88 -1.06 9.37 -3.41
C PHE A 88 -0.79 10.87 -3.45
N ARG A 89 0.20 11.33 -4.24
CA ARG A 89 0.47 12.77 -4.42
C ARG A 89 -0.54 13.44 -5.35
N ILE A 90 -1.07 12.71 -6.32
CA ILE A 90 -2.00 13.24 -7.34
C ILE A 90 -3.45 13.16 -6.86
N ASP A 91 -3.82 12.10 -6.14
CA ASP A 91 -5.19 11.86 -5.71
C ASP A 91 -5.57 12.75 -4.51
N GLU A 92 -6.39 13.76 -4.75
CA GLU A 92 -6.85 14.71 -3.73
C GLU A 92 -7.65 14.05 -2.59
N ARG A 93 -8.12 12.81 -2.77
CA ARG A 93 -8.80 12.05 -1.71
C ARG A 93 -7.82 11.62 -0.62
N VAL A 94 -6.52 11.52 -0.91
CA VAL A 94 -5.49 11.18 0.07
C VAL A 94 -4.78 12.45 0.53
N ILE A 95 -4.94 12.80 1.82
CA ILE A 95 -4.41 14.05 2.37
C ILE A 95 -3.02 13.91 3.00
N ARG A 96 -2.63 12.67 3.31
CA ARG A 96 -1.32 12.33 3.89
C ARG A 96 -1.07 10.84 3.70
N PHE A 97 0.19 10.46 3.48
CA PHE A 97 0.62 9.08 3.43
C PHE A 97 2.04 8.93 3.94
N ILE A 98 2.41 7.70 4.28
CA ILE A 98 3.78 7.26 4.53
C ILE A 98 3.90 5.82 4.03
N ILE A 99 4.98 5.53 3.31
CA ILE A 99 5.33 4.17 2.87
C ILE A 99 6.60 3.76 3.60
N VAL A 100 6.56 2.61 4.26
CA VAL A 100 7.65 2.05 5.05
C VAL A 100 8.06 0.71 4.48
N LYS A 101 9.36 0.47 4.32
CA LYS A 101 9.87 -0.85 3.94
C LYS A 101 9.97 -1.72 5.18
N LEU A 102 9.31 -2.88 5.18
CA LEU A 102 9.32 -3.84 6.29
C LEU A 102 10.42 -4.89 6.14
N LYS A 103 10.57 -5.48 4.94
CA LYS A 103 11.57 -6.54 4.68
C LYS A 103 12.24 -6.36 3.31
N GLU A 104 13.57 -6.49 3.27
CA GLU A 104 14.38 -6.35 2.06
C GLU A 104 14.34 -7.59 1.14
N ARG A 105 13.94 -8.74 1.67
CA ARG A 105 13.64 -9.94 0.90
C ARG A 105 12.33 -10.50 1.43
N PHE A 106 11.40 -10.71 0.51
CA PHE A 106 10.11 -11.33 0.76
C PHE A 106 9.95 -12.46 -0.25
N ASP A 107 9.51 -13.63 0.21
CA ASP A 107 9.17 -14.75 -0.65
C ASP A 107 7.65 -14.96 -0.59
N PRO A 108 6.91 -14.68 -1.68
CA PRO A 108 5.46 -14.89 -1.71
C PRO A 108 5.02 -16.33 -1.41
N ALA A 109 5.90 -17.32 -1.59
CA ALA A 109 5.59 -18.71 -1.29
C ALA A 109 5.48 -18.97 0.22
N GLU A 110 6.31 -18.32 1.05
CA GLU A 110 6.37 -18.49 2.51
C GLU A 110 5.08 -17.99 3.21
N GLU A 111 4.46 -16.92 2.70
CA GLU A 111 3.24 -16.35 3.29
C GLU A 111 1.99 -17.23 3.04
N SER A 112 1.97 -17.99 1.94
CA SER A 112 0.82 -18.85 1.60
C SER A 112 0.65 -20.05 2.54
N THR A 113 1.71 -20.41 3.27
CA THR A 113 1.71 -21.46 4.29
C THR A 113 1.09 -21.00 5.62
N GLU A 114 1.26 -19.73 6.01
CA GLU A 114 0.74 -19.22 7.29
C GLU A 114 -0.79 -18.96 7.27
N VAL A 115 -1.36 -18.62 6.11
CA VAL A 115 -2.81 -18.34 5.99
C VAL A 115 -3.66 -19.62 6.05
N LYS A 116 -3.07 -20.81 5.91
CA LYS A 116 -3.81 -22.10 5.97
C LYS A 116 -3.94 -22.69 7.37
N GLU A 117 -3.26 -22.14 8.36
CA GLU A 117 -3.23 -22.69 9.73
C GLU A 117 -4.15 -21.95 10.72
N ASN A 118 -4.91 -20.93 10.29
CA ASN A 118 -5.89 -20.22 11.11
C ASN A 118 -7.32 -20.36 10.57
#